data_AF-A0A7V3T0G2-F1
#
_entry.id   AF-A0A7V3T0G2-F1
#
_cell.length_a   1.000
_cell.length_b   1.000
_cell.length_c   1.000
_cell.angle_alpha   90.00
_cell.angle_beta   90.00
_cell.angle_gamma   90.00
#
_symmetry.space_group_name_H-M   'P 1'
#
loop_
_entity.id
_entity.type
_entity.pdbx_description
1 polymer ?
#
loop_
_entity_poly.entity_id
_entity_poly.type
_entity_poly.pdbx_seq_one_letter_code
_entity_poly.pdbx_strand_id
1 'polypeptide(L)'
;MKCKFGFDDINDYFDGIMSQEMKKKIEEHITMCEDCCIYYKSLLLTREFIEEKIGLNKDFRKTTLQLIDKSRYTNNKPSILFKRTLSRMKPVLKPAIVAAAVCVCLLMVYSNSYVMQDGINALFGNDGRVAGITCSTPTPSVEINSVKTKDKDIRIPDKETQHFKIYRADADTSDLDALSAALEGYYNKISSDMNHDLNTKVTIRIWSDIKKLHTEIGNPDASDSVISGSIGTTIHLLSPSAQKGKEFNDIGIHELAHIMIADINPDNKVLWMHEGIEGYEAGEFNRQEFKPHYLECVKNDDIPTVSGLSSNYKTIDFGFACSLVEFILEEYGSDKLKELVEDSKSFSDIFGCRESEFHENWVSYLSANYS
;
A
#
# COMPACT_ATOMS: atom_id res chain seq x y z
N MET A 1 32.37 24.47 16.92
CA MET A 1 32.10 25.11 18.24
C MET A 1 31.34 24.13 19.13
N LYS A 2 31.25 24.36 20.45
CA LYS A 2 30.18 23.71 21.24
C LYS A 2 28.87 24.44 20.96
N CYS A 3 27.82 23.70 20.62
CA CYS A 3 26.48 24.28 20.46
C CYS A 3 26.03 24.92 21.79
N LYS A 4 25.30 26.03 21.70
CA LYS A 4 24.78 26.79 22.85
C LYS A 4 23.26 26.97 22.85
N PHE A 5 22.59 26.57 21.76
CA PHE A 5 21.17 26.77 21.54
C PHE A 5 20.49 25.42 21.37
N GLY A 6 19.28 25.29 21.90
CA GLY A 6 18.41 24.14 21.67
C GLY A 6 17.73 24.21 20.30
N PHE A 7 16.95 23.19 19.98
CA PHE A 7 16.07 23.23 18.80
C PHE A 7 14.93 24.23 18.99
N ASP A 8 14.44 24.39 20.23
CA ASP A 8 13.40 25.36 20.58
C ASP A 8 13.84 26.81 20.31
N ASP A 9 15.07 27.18 20.65
CA ASP A 9 15.64 28.50 20.31
C ASP A 9 15.62 28.78 18.79
N ILE A 10 15.82 27.73 17.97
CA ILE A 10 15.85 27.84 16.51
C ILE A 10 14.42 27.92 15.94
N ASN A 11 13.46 27.23 16.55
CA ASN A 11 12.04 27.33 16.21
C ASN A 11 11.49 28.73 16.55
N ASP A 12 11.75 29.22 17.76
CA ASP A 12 11.37 30.58 18.19
C ASP A 12 11.96 31.66 17.26
N TYR A 13 13.21 31.46 16.82
CA TYR A 13 13.85 32.32 15.81
C TYR A 13 13.18 32.21 14.43
N PHE A 14 12.84 31.00 13.98
CA PHE A 14 12.23 30.71 12.68
C PHE A 14 10.79 31.23 12.55
N ASP A 15 10.06 31.24 13.66
CA ASP A 15 8.70 31.79 13.77
C ASP A 15 8.68 33.28 14.16
N GLY A 16 9.84 33.87 14.40
CA GLY A 16 10.02 35.32 14.58
C GLY A 16 9.59 35.87 15.94
N ILE A 17 9.43 35.02 16.95
CA ILE A 17 8.92 35.36 18.29
C ILE A 17 10.02 35.81 19.28
N MET A 18 11.25 36.01 18.80
CA MET A 18 12.41 36.41 19.61
C MET A 18 12.73 37.92 19.60
N SER A 19 13.47 38.37 20.63
CA SER A 19 14.02 39.72 20.66
C SER A 19 15.12 39.93 19.61
N GLN A 20 15.28 41.17 19.12
CA GLN A 20 16.28 41.51 18.09
C GLN A 20 17.72 41.19 18.50
N GLU A 21 18.04 41.28 19.80
CA GLU A 21 19.37 40.92 20.31
C GLU A 21 19.62 39.40 20.27
N MET A 22 18.60 38.60 20.59
CA MET A 22 18.68 37.13 20.54
C MET A 22 18.70 36.64 19.09
N LYS A 23 17.88 37.26 18.24
CA LYS A 23 17.83 37.02 16.79
C LYS A 23 19.21 37.09 16.16
N LYS A 24 19.94 38.19 16.40
CA LYS A 24 21.29 38.39 15.87
C LYS A 24 22.29 37.32 16.36
N LYS A 25 22.21 36.90 17.62
CA LYS A 25 23.08 35.85 18.18
C LYS A 25 22.83 34.49 17.52
N ILE A 26 21.58 34.19 17.17
CA ILE A 26 21.21 32.95 16.47
C ILE A 26 21.56 33.01 14.99
N GLU A 27 21.37 34.15 14.31
CA GLU A 27 21.87 34.39 12.95
C GLU A 27 23.39 34.14 12.85
N GLU A 28 24.17 34.75 13.75
CA GLU A 28 25.62 34.52 13.84
C GLU A 28 25.92 33.03 14.13
N HIS A 29 25.19 32.39 15.05
CA HIS A 29 25.42 30.98 15.40
C HIS A 29 25.11 29.99 14.27
N ILE A 30 24.02 30.18 13.53
CA ILE A 30 23.59 29.32 12.42
C ILE A 30 24.64 29.29 11.30
N THR A 31 25.41 30.37 11.12
CA THR A 31 26.53 30.37 10.16
C THR A 31 27.76 29.58 10.64
N MET A 32 27.87 29.30 11.94
CA MET A 32 29.06 28.72 12.59
C MET A 32 28.84 27.31 13.18
N CYS A 33 27.59 26.84 13.26
CA CYS A 33 27.23 25.52 13.78
C CYS A 33 26.51 24.68 12.72
N GLU A 34 27.14 23.58 12.31
CA GLU A 34 26.64 22.68 11.26
C GLU A 34 25.28 22.07 11.61
N ASP A 35 25.12 21.54 12.82
CA ASP A 35 23.86 20.92 13.28
C ASP A 35 22.68 21.92 13.26
N CYS A 36 22.89 23.13 13.81
CA CYS A 36 21.88 24.20 13.80
C CYS A 36 21.58 24.70 12.38
N CYS A 37 22.61 24.76 11.52
CA CYS A 37 22.46 25.13 10.11
C CYS A 37 21.61 24.12 9.33
N ILE A 38 21.85 22.82 9.54
CA ILE A 38 21.08 21.73 8.94
C ILE A 38 19.64 21.76 9.45
N TYR A 39 19.42 21.91 10.76
CA TYR A 39 18.09 21.99 11.34
C TYR A 39 17.29 23.19 10.79
N TYR A 40 17.87 24.39 10.83
CA TYR A 40 17.24 25.59 10.28
C TYR A 40 16.91 25.46 8.78
N LYS A 41 17.81 24.89 7.96
CA LYS A 41 17.54 24.62 6.55
C LYS A 41 16.40 23.61 6.35
N SER A 42 16.25 22.63 7.23
CA SER A 42 15.13 21.66 7.16
C SER A 42 13.78 22.31 7.51
N LEU A 43 13.75 23.27 8.43
CA LEU A 43 12.58 24.08 8.72
C LEU A 43 12.22 24.97 7.53
N LEU A 44 13.21 25.67 6.95
CA LEU A 44 13.03 26.50 5.76
C LEU A 44 12.45 25.70 4.59
N LEU A 45 13.03 24.54 4.28
CA LEU A 45 12.56 23.66 3.21
C LEU A 45 11.16 23.10 3.48
N THR A 46 10.83 22.81 4.74
CA THR A 46 9.47 22.41 5.15
C THR A 46 8.46 23.54 4.89
N ARG A 47 8.78 24.78 5.28
CA ARG A 47 7.92 25.95 5.02
C ARG A 47 7.78 26.24 3.52
N GLU A 48 8.87 26.21 2.76
CA GLU A 48 8.85 26.41 1.29
C GLU A 48 8.12 25.27 0.54
N PHE A 49 8.05 24.06 1.12
CA PHE A 49 7.24 22.95 0.61
C PHE A 49 5.74 23.13 0.93
N ILE A 50 5.41 23.51 2.17
CA ILE A 50 4.01 23.81 2.58
C ILE A 50 3.44 25.01 1.81
N GLU A 51 4.26 26.02 1.53
CA GLU A 51 3.87 27.20 0.75
C GLU A 51 3.89 26.98 -0.79
N GLU A 52 4.03 25.74 -1.26
CA GLU A 52 4.12 25.32 -2.68
C GLU A 52 5.20 26.02 -3.54
N LYS A 53 6.12 26.77 -2.93
CA LYS A 53 7.15 27.56 -3.64
C LYS A 53 8.23 26.69 -4.27
N ILE A 54 8.47 25.48 -3.76
CA ILE A 54 9.39 24.52 -4.38
C ILE A 54 8.65 23.67 -5.42
N GLY A 55 8.75 24.08 -6.68
CA GLY A 55 8.49 23.18 -7.80
C GLY A 55 9.52 22.03 -7.81
N LEU A 56 9.17 20.90 -7.19
CA LEU A 56 10.04 19.73 -7.07
C LEU A 56 10.49 19.19 -8.43
N ASN A 57 11.72 19.53 -8.84
CA ASN A 57 12.39 18.86 -9.95
C ASN A 57 12.62 17.38 -9.58
N LYS A 58 12.36 16.46 -10.53
CA LYS A 58 12.62 15.01 -10.41
C LYS A 58 14.06 14.70 -9.95
N ASP A 59 15.03 15.58 -10.24
CA ASP A 59 16.42 15.43 -9.76
C ASP A 59 16.56 15.52 -8.23
N PHE A 60 15.77 16.32 -7.49
CA PHE A 60 15.96 16.46 -6.04
C PHE A 60 15.73 15.14 -5.30
N ARG A 61 14.60 14.46 -5.57
CA ARG A 61 14.32 13.12 -5.01
C ARG A 61 15.43 12.12 -5.36
N LYS A 62 15.96 12.20 -6.60
CA LYS A 62 17.05 11.34 -7.08
C LYS A 62 18.36 11.60 -6.33
N THR A 63 18.73 12.86 -6.12
CA THR A 63 19.92 13.25 -5.34
C THR A 63 19.79 12.81 -3.88
N THR A 64 18.66 13.02 -3.22
CA THR A 64 18.43 12.55 -1.84
C THR A 64 18.54 11.03 -1.74
N LEU A 65 17.93 10.27 -2.67
CA LEU A 65 18.02 8.80 -2.73
C LEU A 65 19.42 8.27 -3.10
N GLN A 66 20.30 9.09 -3.66
CA GLN A 66 21.70 8.79 -3.93
C GLN A 66 22.61 9.13 -2.74
N LEU A 67 22.26 10.13 -1.93
CA LEU A 67 22.98 10.52 -0.71
C LEU A 67 22.63 9.65 0.51
N ILE A 68 21.47 8.99 0.51
CA ILE A 68 21.15 7.95 1.50
C ILE A 68 22.08 6.75 1.29
N ASP A 69 22.98 6.52 2.23
CA ASP A 69 23.82 5.32 2.25
C ASP A 69 22.97 4.05 2.40
N LYS A 70 22.71 3.41 1.27
CA LYS A 70 21.95 2.16 1.20
C LYS A 70 22.61 1.03 1.98
N SER A 71 23.94 1.03 2.18
CA SER A 71 24.65 -0.02 2.92
C SER A 71 24.27 -0.09 4.41
N ARG A 72 23.78 1.03 4.95
CA ARG A 72 23.19 1.13 6.30
C ARG A 72 21.91 0.31 6.44
N TYR A 73 21.17 0.10 5.35
CA TYR A 73 19.84 -0.54 5.32
C TYR A 73 19.83 -1.89 4.56
N THR A 74 20.76 -2.14 3.64
CA THR A 74 20.85 -3.41 2.89
C THR A 74 21.58 -4.52 3.63
N ASN A 75 22.06 -4.28 4.86
CA ASN A 75 22.62 -5.31 5.73
C ASN A 75 21.53 -6.23 6.31
N ASN A 76 21.01 -7.08 5.42
CA ASN A 76 20.20 -8.25 5.75
C ASN A 76 21.01 -9.13 6.72
N LYS A 77 20.75 -9.00 8.03
CA LYS A 77 21.30 -9.88 9.06
C LYS A 77 20.33 -11.06 9.23
N PRO A 78 20.51 -12.20 8.54
CA PRO A 78 19.63 -13.36 8.70
C PRO A 78 19.57 -13.85 10.15
N SER A 79 20.58 -13.54 10.96
CA SER A 79 20.60 -13.80 12.40
C SER A 79 19.49 -13.10 13.20
N ILE A 80 18.90 -11.99 12.73
CA ILE A 80 17.79 -11.32 13.42
C ILE A 80 16.48 -12.05 13.13
N LEU A 81 16.17 -12.30 11.85
CA LEU A 81 15.00 -13.09 11.44
C LEU A 81 15.06 -14.50 12.02
N PHE A 82 16.20 -15.20 11.88
CA PHE A 82 16.38 -16.56 12.42
C PHE A 82 16.21 -16.60 13.94
N LYS A 83 16.77 -15.64 14.70
CA LYS A 83 16.54 -15.57 16.16
C LYS A 83 15.08 -15.32 16.51
N ARG A 84 14.35 -14.52 15.73
CA ARG A 84 12.92 -14.17 15.95
C ARG A 84 11.98 -15.34 15.62
N THR A 85 12.32 -16.16 14.62
CA THR A 85 11.59 -17.40 14.31
C THR A 85 11.91 -18.50 15.32
N LEU A 86 13.19 -18.71 15.65
CA LEU A 86 13.64 -19.72 16.62
C LEU A 86 13.10 -19.46 18.04
N SER A 87 12.97 -18.18 18.45
CA SER A 87 12.35 -17.83 19.73
C SER A 87 10.85 -18.11 19.77
N ARG A 88 10.12 -17.90 18.66
CA ARG A 88 8.69 -18.23 18.53
C ARG A 88 8.41 -19.74 18.55
N MET A 89 9.29 -20.55 17.96
CA MET A 89 9.13 -22.02 17.93
C MET A 89 9.61 -22.74 19.21
N LYS A 90 10.26 -22.01 20.13
CA LYS A 90 10.86 -22.56 21.37
C LYS A 90 9.93 -23.39 22.28
N PRO A 91 8.62 -23.09 22.46
CA PRO A 91 7.74 -23.95 23.26
C PRO A 91 7.37 -25.26 22.54
N VAL A 92 7.32 -25.27 21.21
CA VAL A 92 6.95 -26.45 20.40
C VAL A 92 8.15 -27.37 20.14
N LEU A 93 9.35 -26.81 19.98
CA LEU A 93 10.56 -27.61 19.72
C LEU A 93 10.92 -28.56 20.87
N LYS A 94 10.65 -28.19 22.13
CA LYS A 94 11.02 -29.00 23.31
C LYS A 94 10.38 -30.40 23.29
N PRO A 95 9.04 -30.56 23.22
CA PRO A 95 8.43 -31.89 23.13
C PRO A 95 8.78 -32.59 21.81
N ALA A 96 8.88 -31.85 20.69
CA ALA A 96 9.20 -32.43 19.38
C ALA A 96 10.61 -33.07 19.33
N ILE A 97 11.62 -32.46 19.96
CA ILE A 97 12.98 -33.03 20.05
C ILE A 97 12.98 -34.32 20.88
N VAL A 98 12.21 -34.37 21.98
CA VAL A 98 12.09 -35.59 22.80
C VAL A 98 11.43 -36.73 22.01
N ALA A 99 10.34 -36.43 21.29
CA ALA A 99 9.68 -37.41 20.43
C ALA A 99 10.61 -37.91 19.30
N ALA A 100 11.32 -36.99 18.63
CA ALA A 100 12.27 -37.34 17.58
C ALA A 100 13.44 -38.21 18.10
N ALA A 101 13.96 -37.92 19.30
CA ALA A 101 15.00 -38.75 19.92
C ALA A 101 14.50 -40.16 20.23
N VAL A 102 13.26 -40.32 20.72
CA VAL A 102 12.63 -41.64 20.93
C VAL A 102 12.46 -42.38 19.60
N CYS A 103 11.95 -41.72 18.55
CA CYS A 103 11.83 -42.34 17.22
C CYS A 103 13.20 -42.77 16.65
N VAL A 104 14.25 -41.95 16.79
CA VAL A 104 15.60 -42.29 16.34
C VAL A 104 16.17 -43.48 17.13
N CYS A 105 15.97 -43.55 18.46
CA CYS A 105 16.36 -44.71 19.26
C CYS A 105 15.62 -46.00 18.83
N LEU A 106 14.31 -45.93 18.55
CA LEU A 106 13.53 -47.05 18.05
C LEU A 106 14.02 -47.50 16.66
N LEU A 107 14.33 -46.55 15.77
CA LEU A 107 14.89 -46.85 14.44
C LEU A 107 16.29 -47.47 14.53
N MET A 108 17.15 -47.05 15.47
CA MET A 108 18.47 -47.68 15.67
C MET A 108 18.35 -49.12 16.21
N VAL A 109 17.37 -49.39 17.08
CA VAL A 109 17.10 -50.77 17.54
C VAL A 109 16.60 -51.62 16.37
N TYR A 110 15.69 -51.08 15.54
CA TYR A 110 15.12 -51.77 14.38
C TYR A 110 16.17 -52.05 13.29
N SER A 111 17.08 -51.10 13.02
CA SER A 111 18.16 -51.29 12.04
C SER A 111 19.21 -52.29 12.53
N ASN A 112 19.53 -52.33 13.83
CA ASN A 112 20.41 -53.36 14.40
C ASN A 112 19.83 -54.78 14.27
N SER A 113 18.50 -54.95 14.32
CA SER A 113 17.88 -56.25 14.01
C SER A 113 17.97 -56.66 12.53
N TYR A 114 18.09 -55.70 11.60
CA TYR A 114 18.22 -55.98 10.16
C TYR A 114 19.68 -56.23 9.73
N VAL A 115 20.64 -55.48 10.28
CA VAL A 115 22.06 -55.55 9.87
C VAL A 115 22.72 -56.90 10.21
N MET A 116 22.16 -57.67 11.15
CA MET A 116 22.57 -59.06 11.41
C MET A 116 22.18 -60.06 10.30
N GLN A 117 21.35 -59.67 9.33
CA GLN A 117 20.77 -60.59 8.33
C GLN A 117 21.28 -60.33 6.89
N ASP A 118 21.71 -59.10 6.57
CA ASP A 118 22.22 -58.74 5.22
C ASP A 118 23.75 -58.85 5.05
N GLY A 119 24.50 -59.11 6.14
CA GLY A 119 25.97 -59.23 6.11
C GLY A 119 26.55 -60.40 5.29
N ILE A 120 25.72 -61.18 4.61
CA ILE A 120 26.10 -62.37 3.83
C ILE A 120 26.05 -62.12 2.30
N ASN A 121 25.31 -61.12 1.81
CA ASN A 121 24.94 -61.04 0.38
C ASN A 121 25.68 -60.00 -0.48
N ALA A 122 26.57 -59.18 0.07
CA ALA A 122 27.23 -58.07 -0.64
C ALA A 122 28.68 -58.38 -1.12
N LEU A 123 28.94 -59.60 -1.60
CA LEU A 123 30.31 -60.08 -1.93
C LEU A 123 30.68 -60.04 -3.43
N PHE A 124 29.83 -59.51 -4.32
CA PHE A 124 30.10 -59.49 -5.78
C PHE A 124 29.53 -58.27 -6.51
N GLY A 125 30.37 -57.58 -7.32
CA GLY A 125 29.90 -56.91 -8.56
C GLY A 125 30.24 -55.42 -8.80
N ASN A 126 31.42 -55.16 -9.39
CA ASN A 126 31.77 -54.20 -10.46
C ASN A 126 30.63 -53.63 -11.36
N ASP A 127 30.75 -52.54 -12.15
CA ASP A 127 31.84 -51.58 -12.47
C ASP A 127 31.28 -50.31 -13.20
N GLY A 128 32.09 -49.23 -13.30
CA GLY A 128 32.30 -48.54 -14.60
C GLY A 128 31.54 -47.25 -15.03
N ARG A 129 32.18 -46.07 -14.81
CA ARG A 129 32.51 -44.98 -15.81
C ARG A 129 31.41 -44.17 -16.56
N VAL A 130 31.59 -42.93 -17.10
CA VAL A 130 32.49 -41.74 -16.92
C VAL A 130 31.97 -40.54 -17.80
N ALA A 131 32.43 -39.29 -17.54
CA ALA A 131 32.39 -38.04 -18.36
C ALA A 131 31.19 -37.07 -18.15
N GLY A 132 31.31 -35.73 -18.16
CA GLY A 132 32.48 -34.81 -18.18
C GLY A 132 32.47 -33.77 -19.32
N ILE A 133 32.55 -32.43 -19.04
CA ILE A 133 33.00 -31.29 -19.90
C ILE A 133 32.76 -29.91 -19.20
N THR A 134 33.44 -28.84 -19.65
CA THR A 134 33.46 -27.44 -19.11
C THR A 134 32.98 -26.40 -20.19
N CYS A 135 33.05 -25.05 -20.12
CA CYS A 135 33.73 -24.08 -19.23
C CYS A 135 33.20 -22.62 -19.35
N SER A 136 33.54 -21.76 -18.35
CA SER A 136 33.78 -20.29 -18.43
C SER A 136 32.67 -19.25 -18.78
N THR A 137 32.87 -18.02 -18.28
CA THR A 137 31.98 -16.83 -18.31
C THR A 137 32.61 -15.62 -19.04
N PRO A 138 31.83 -14.54 -19.29
CA PRO A 138 32.38 -13.17 -19.21
C PRO A 138 31.45 -12.13 -18.52
N THR A 139 32.04 -11.00 -18.12
CA THR A 139 31.40 -9.80 -17.52
C THR A 139 31.27 -8.62 -18.50
N PRO A 140 30.33 -7.68 -18.31
CA PRO A 140 30.23 -6.44 -19.09
C PRO A 140 30.72 -5.19 -18.34
N SER A 141 31.08 -4.15 -19.09
CA SER A 141 31.30 -2.76 -18.62
C SER A 141 30.25 -1.81 -19.22
N VAL A 142 29.99 -0.68 -18.56
CA VAL A 142 28.95 0.30 -18.95
C VAL A 142 29.52 1.71 -18.99
N GLU A 143 29.26 2.44 -20.08
CA GLU A 143 29.53 3.88 -20.20
C GLU A 143 28.30 4.71 -19.78
N ILE A 144 28.54 5.93 -19.26
CA ILE A 144 27.50 6.86 -18.82
C ILE A 144 27.50 8.08 -19.73
N ASN A 145 26.39 8.34 -20.42
CA ASN A 145 26.17 9.57 -21.18
C ASN A 145 25.31 10.58 -20.41
N SER A 146 25.61 11.86 -20.61
CA SER A 146 25.08 12.99 -19.84
C SER A 146 23.65 13.38 -20.25
N VAL A 147 22.81 13.70 -19.25
CA VAL A 147 21.43 14.15 -19.45
C VAL A 147 21.37 15.67 -19.55
N LYS A 148 20.74 16.19 -20.61
CA LYS A 148 20.27 17.58 -20.70
C LYS A 148 18.88 17.67 -20.08
N THR A 149 18.63 18.71 -19.29
CA THR A 149 17.30 19.04 -18.77
C THR A 149 16.36 19.48 -19.90
N LYS A 150 15.08 19.07 -19.82
CA LYS A 150 14.01 19.46 -20.76
C LYS A 150 13.07 20.45 -20.09
N ASP A 151 12.62 21.45 -20.84
CA ASP A 151 11.47 22.29 -20.49
C ASP A 151 10.18 21.46 -20.32
N LYS A 152 9.20 22.04 -19.62
CA LYS A 152 7.88 21.44 -19.39
C LYS A 152 7.10 21.35 -20.70
N ASP A 153 7.21 20.21 -21.38
CA ASP A 153 6.37 19.81 -22.52
C ASP A 153 4.89 19.77 -22.08
N ILE A 154 4.06 20.73 -22.53
CA ILE A 154 2.62 20.75 -22.25
C ILE A 154 1.94 19.74 -23.17
N ARG A 155 1.79 18.51 -22.68
CA ARG A 155 1.07 17.45 -23.39
C ARG A 155 -0.44 17.72 -23.40
N ILE A 156 -1.03 17.69 -24.60
CA ILE A 156 -2.49 17.72 -24.81
C ILE A 156 -3.08 16.34 -24.44
N PRO A 157 -4.24 16.24 -23.77
CA PRO A 157 -4.93 14.97 -23.53
C PRO A 157 -5.26 14.24 -24.84
N ASP A 158 -5.18 12.91 -24.83
CA ASP A 158 -5.65 12.06 -25.94
C ASP A 158 -7.19 11.98 -25.99
N LYS A 159 -7.84 12.22 -24.84
CA LYS A 159 -9.29 12.42 -24.70
C LYS A 159 -9.53 13.38 -23.53
N GLU A 160 -10.49 14.30 -23.68
CA GLU A 160 -10.98 15.15 -22.59
C GLU A 160 -12.51 15.16 -22.61
N THR A 161 -13.12 15.08 -21.44
CA THR A 161 -14.59 15.05 -21.24
C THR A 161 -15.00 16.14 -20.23
N GLN A 162 -16.17 16.02 -19.58
CA GLN A 162 -16.59 16.99 -18.57
C GLN A 162 -15.70 16.89 -17.33
N HIS A 163 -15.49 15.68 -16.81
CA HIS A 163 -14.78 15.44 -15.55
C HIS A 163 -13.37 14.85 -15.72
N PHE A 164 -12.98 14.41 -16.93
CA PHE A 164 -11.71 13.67 -17.13
C PHE A 164 -10.78 14.29 -18.18
N LYS A 165 -9.46 14.12 -17.96
CA LYS A 165 -8.37 14.32 -18.93
C LYS A 165 -7.54 13.06 -19.03
N ILE A 166 -7.56 12.38 -20.17
CA ILE A 166 -6.96 11.05 -20.35
C ILE A 166 -5.71 11.15 -21.22
N TYR A 167 -4.64 10.50 -20.76
CA TYR A 167 -3.34 10.42 -21.42
C TYR A 167 -2.89 8.96 -21.55
N ARG A 168 -2.55 8.53 -22.77
CA ARG A 168 -2.04 7.19 -23.08
C ARG A 168 -0.52 7.15 -23.23
N ALA A 169 0.09 5.97 -23.09
CA ALA A 169 1.42 5.73 -23.66
C ALA A 169 1.28 5.52 -25.18
N ASP A 170 2.28 5.91 -25.99
CA ASP A 170 2.20 5.86 -27.46
C ASP A 170 1.96 4.46 -28.06
N ALA A 171 2.20 3.41 -27.26
CA ALA A 171 1.98 2.00 -27.62
C ALA A 171 0.64 1.42 -27.10
N ASP A 172 -0.19 2.23 -26.42
CA ASP A 172 -1.45 1.78 -25.82
C ASP A 172 -2.62 1.83 -26.82
N THR A 173 -3.38 0.73 -26.88
CA THR A 173 -4.54 0.58 -27.77
C THR A 173 -5.89 0.61 -27.03
N SER A 174 -5.95 1.16 -25.81
CA SER A 174 -7.19 1.20 -25.04
C SER A 174 -8.28 1.98 -25.76
N ASP A 175 -9.51 1.47 -25.70
CA ASP A 175 -10.70 2.21 -26.14
C ASP A 175 -10.99 3.36 -25.15
N LEU A 176 -10.58 4.57 -25.52
CA LEU A 176 -10.81 5.75 -24.69
C LEU A 176 -12.26 6.23 -24.72
N ASP A 177 -13.04 5.86 -25.74
CA ASP A 177 -14.46 6.22 -25.78
C ASP A 177 -15.24 5.35 -24.79
N ALA A 178 -14.97 4.03 -24.77
CA ALA A 178 -15.53 3.13 -23.77
C ALA A 178 -15.11 3.50 -22.33
N LEU A 179 -13.81 3.71 -22.08
CA LEU A 179 -13.30 4.10 -20.76
C LEU A 179 -13.92 5.43 -20.30
N SER A 180 -13.90 6.47 -21.15
CA SER A 180 -14.41 7.78 -20.74
C SER A 180 -15.92 7.81 -20.55
N ALA A 181 -16.70 7.04 -21.32
CA ALA A 181 -18.12 6.89 -21.10
C ALA A 181 -18.44 6.17 -19.78
N ALA A 182 -17.68 5.11 -19.44
CA ALA A 182 -17.83 4.40 -18.17
C ALA A 182 -17.49 5.32 -16.98
N LEU A 183 -16.35 6.01 -17.02
CA LEU A 183 -15.91 6.93 -15.97
C LEU A 183 -16.89 8.11 -15.78
N GLU A 184 -17.43 8.69 -16.85
CA GLU A 184 -18.46 9.74 -16.74
C GLU A 184 -19.78 9.19 -16.14
N GLY A 185 -20.18 7.98 -16.49
CA GLY A 185 -21.35 7.33 -15.88
C GLY A 185 -21.17 7.14 -14.36
N TYR A 186 -20.03 6.61 -13.95
CA TYR A 186 -19.71 6.37 -12.54
C TYR A 186 -19.42 7.63 -11.74
N TYR A 187 -18.81 8.66 -12.35
CA TYR A 187 -18.68 9.98 -11.70
C TYR A 187 -20.06 10.50 -11.27
N ASN A 188 -21.03 10.51 -12.18
CA ASN A 188 -22.38 10.99 -11.86
C ASN A 188 -23.09 10.11 -10.81
N LYS A 189 -22.84 8.79 -10.81
CA LYS A 189 -23.34 7.87 -9.77
C LYS A 189 -22.74 8.22 -8.40
N ILE A 190 -21.42 8.17 -8.27
CA ILE A 190 -20.71 8.40 -7.00
C ILE A 190 -20.98 9.82 -6.49
N SER A 191 -21.03 10.84 -7.36
CA SER A 191 -21.40 12.21 -6.99
C SER A 191 -22.80 12.31 -6.38
N SER A 192 -23.77 11.56 -6.92
CA SER A 192 -25.12 11.47 -6.40
C SER A 192 -25.17 10.72 -5.08
N ASP A 193 -24.50 9.56 -5.02
CA ASP A 193 -24.55 8.64 -3.87
C ASP A 193 -23.73 9.16 -2.66
N MET A 194 -22.74 10.02 -2.90
CA MET A 194 -21.98 10.72 -1.85
C MET A 194 -22.36 12.19 -1.68
N ASN A 195 -23.31 12.70 -2.47
CA ASN A 195 -23.72 14.13 -2.50
C ASN A 195 -22.50 15.08 -2.52
N HIS A 196 -21.56 14.82 -3.43
CA HIS A 196 -20.25 15.47 -3.50
C HIS A 196 -19.66 15.48 -4.91
N ASP A 197 -19.35 16.67 -5.44
CA ASP A 197 -18.70 16.85 -6.74
C ASP A 197 -17.23 17.28 -6.58
N LEU A 198 -16.34 16.73 -7.43
CA LEU A 198 -14.95 17.16 -7.49
C LEU A 198 -14.80 18.54 -8.11
N ASN A 199 -14.09 19.43 -7.42
CA ASN A 199 -13.82 20.80 -7.89
C ASN A 199 -12.83 20.88 -9.07
N THR A 200 -12.19 19.76 -9.45
CA THR A 200 -11.23 19.70 -10.56
C THR A 200 -11.38 18.43 -11.38
N LYS A 201 -11.02 18.47 -12.67
CA LYS A 201 -11.03 17.28 -13.53
C LYS A 201 -9.98 16.26 -13.08
N VAL A 202 -10.39 15.00 -12.99
CA VAL A 202 -9.50 13.86 -12.73
C VAL A 202 -8.60 13.63 -13.96
N THR A 203 -7.32 13.42 -13.71
CA THR A 203 -6.35 13.07 -14.75
C THR A 203 -6.14 11.56 -14.79
N ILE A 204 -6.36 10.93 -15.94
CA ILE A 204 -6.10 9.50 -16.14
C ILE A 204 -4.78 9.34 -16.92
N ARG A 205 -3.87 8.50 -16.42
CA ARG A 205 -2.60 8.16 -17.10
C ARG A 205 -2.47 6.66 -17.31
N ILE A 206 -2.49 6.23 -18.57
CA ILE A 206 -2.39 4.82 -18.97
C ILE A 206 -0.96 4.50 -19.37
N TRP A 207 -0.33 3.57 -18.67
CA TRP A 207 1.08 3.18 -18.85
C TRP A 207 1.20 1.83 -19.56
N SER A 208 2.11 1.72 -20.53
CA SER A 208 2.43 0.44 -21.19
C SER A 208 3.49 -0.41 -20.44
N ASP A 209 3.87 -0.01 -19.23
CA ASP A 209 5.00 -0.58 -18.48
C ASP A 209 4.72 -0.49 -16.97
N ILE A 210 4.61 -1.65 -16.34
CA ILE A 210 4.25 -1.78 -14.92
C ILE A 210 5.28 -1.12 -13.98
N LYS A 211 6.57 -1.10 -14.35
CA LYS A 211 7.61 -0.44 -13.53
C LYS A 211 7.51 1.08 -13.59
N LYS A 212 7.02 1.63 -14.70
CA LYS A 212 6.74 3.08 -14.82
C LYS A 212 5.50 3.44 -13.99
N LEU A 213 4.45 2.62 -14.07
CA LEU A 213 3.28 2.74 -13.18
C LEU A 213 3.73 2.77 -11.72
N HIS A 214 4.40 1.71 -11.25
CA HIS A 214 4.93 1.56 -9.88
C HIS A 214 5.77 2.75 -9.42
N THR A 215 6.62 3.28 -10.31
CA THR A 215 7.44 4.47 -10.02
C THR A 215 6.60 5.74 -9.86
N GLU A 216 5.59 5.94 -10.71
CA GLU A 216 4.78 7.16 -10.70
C GLU A 216 3.71 7.13 -9.58
N ILE A 217 3.17 5.95 -9.20
CA ILE A 217 2.37 5.77 -7.97
C ILE A 217 3.21 5.79 -6.68
N GLY A 218 4.52 6.06 -6.77
CA GLY A 218 5.40 6.24 -5.61
C GLY A 218 5.83 4.96 -4.89
N ASN A 219 5.55 3.77 -5.44
CA ASN A 219 5.93 2.47 -4.87
C ASN A 219 6.71 1.61 -5.90
N PRO A 220 7.99 1.90 -6.18
CA PRO A 220 8.77 1.22 -7.22
C PRO A 220 9.04 -0.27 -6.99
N ASP A 221 8.85 -0.74 -5.75
CA ASP A 221 9.05 -2.13 -5.32
C ASP A 221 7.70 -2.86 -5.09
N ALA A 222 6.61 -2.34 -5.67
CA ALA A 222 5.30 -2.97 -5.62
C ALA A 222 5.27 -4.36 -6.28
N SER A 223 4.27 -5.15 -5.90
CA SER A 223 3.98 -6.43 -6.57
C SER A 223 3.49 -6.18 -7.99
N ASP A 224 3.83 -7.06 -8.95
CA ASP A 224 3.28 -7.05 -10.31
C ASP A 224 1.74 -7.25 -10.35
N SER A 225 1.11 -7.57 -9.22
CA SER A 225 -0.36 -7.55 -9.06
C SER A 225 -0.95 -6.14 -8.90
N VAL A 226 -0.14 -5.12 -8.61
CA VAL A 226 -0.56 -3.72 -8.51
C VAL A 226 -0.57 -3.13 -9.93
N ILE A 227 -1.77 -3.06 -10.51
CA ILE A 227 -2.02 -2.63 -11.90
C ILE A 227 -2.65 -1.22 -12.01
N SER A 228 -2.84 -0.56 -10.87
CA SER A 228 -3.35 0.82 -10.77
C SER A 228 -2.81 1.54 -9.53
N GLY A 229 -3.18 2.80 -9.39
CA GLY A 229 -3.05 3.57 -8.15
C GLY A 229 -3.37 5.05 -8.38
N SER A 230 -3.89 5.72 -7.37
CA SER A 230 -4.26 7.13 -7.39
C SER A 230 -3.30 8.00 -6.55
N ILE A 231 -3.01 9.20 -7.04
CA ILE A 231 -2.26 10.25 -6.32
C ILE A 231 -2.95 11.59 -6.54
N GLY A 232 -3.53 12.14 -5.47
CA GLY A 232 -4.39 13.33 -5.57
C GLY A 232 -5.50 13.06 -6.59
N THR A 233 -5.75 14.00 -7.50
CA THR A 233 -6.73 13.84 -8.58
C THR A 233 -6.17 13.15 -9.84
N THR A 234 -5.10 12.35 -9.72
CA THR A 234 -4.54 11.56 -10.84
C THR A 234 -4.70 10.06 -10.60
N ILE A 235 -5.42 9.38 -11.49
CA ILE A 235 -5.48 7.92 -11.58
C ILE A 235 -4.39 7.43 -12.55
N HIS A 236 -3.59 6.47 -12.12
CA HIS A 236 -2.63 5.77 -12.97
C HIS A 236 -3.12 4.33 -13.22
N LEU A 237 -3.15 3.91 -14.49
CA LEU A 237 -3.61 2.58 -14.92
C LEU A 237 -2.52 1.89 -15.73
N LEU A 238 -2.38 0.57 -15.59
CA LEU A 238 -1.65 -0.26 -16.56
C LEU A 238 -2.50 -0.45 -17.82
N SER A 239 -1.89 -0.45 -19.00
CA SER A 239 -2.55 -0.76 -20.28
C SER A 239 -3.25 -2.12 -20.26
N PRO A 240 -4.47 -2.27 -20.83
CA PRO A 240 -5.13 -3.57 -21.01
C PRO A 240 -4.21 -4.58 -21.70
N SER A 241 -3.41 -4.12 -22.69
CA SER A 241 -2.45 -4.95 -23.42
C SER A 241 -1.33 -5.55 -22.56
N ALA A 242 -1.11 -4.99 -21.36
CA ALA A 242 -0.12 -5.43 -20.37
C ALA A 242 -0.77 -6.06 -19.12
N GLN A 243 -2.11 -6.08 -19.02
CA GLN A 243 -2.84 -6.67 -17.91
C GLN A 243 -3.17 -8.16 -18.15
N LYS A 244 -3.61 -8.83 -17.07
CA LYS A 244 -4.21 -10.17 -17.10
C LYS A 244 -5.38 -10.20 -16.11
N GLY A 245 -6.58 -10.53 -16.57
CA GLY A 245 -7.72 -10.83 -15.68
C GLY A 245 -8.78 -9.74 -15.60
N LYS A 246 -8.60 -8.76 -14.72
CA LYS A 246 -9.63 -7.76 -14.37
C LYS A 246 -9.96 -6.84 -15.56
N GLU A 247 -11.23 -6.48 -15.71
CA GLU A 247 -11.68 -5.56 -16.75
C GLU A 247 -11.14 -4.14 -16.51
N PHE A 248 -10.69 -3.50 -17.58
CA PHE A 248 -9.91 -2.26 -17.50
C PHE A 248 -10.70 -1.07 -16.95
N ASN A 249 -12.01 -1.02 -17.26
CA ASN A 249 -12.88 0.07 -16.84
C ASN A 249 -13.14 0.02 -15.33
N ASP A 250 -13.39 -1.18 -14.79
CA ASP A 250 -13.69 -1.42 -13.37
C ASP A 250 -12.54 -0.93 -12.47
N ILE A 251 -11.29 -1.14 -12.90
CA ILE A 251 -10.10 -0.60 -12.23
C ILE A 251 -10.12 0.94 -12.20
N GLY A 252 -10.53 1.59 -13.29
CA GLY A 252 -10.66 3.05 -13.35
C GLY A 252 -11.78 3.59 -12.47
N ILE A 253 -12.86 2.82 -12.29
CA ILE A 253 -14.01 3.17 -11.44
C ILE A 253 -13.65 3.04 -9.95
N HIS A 254 -12.99 1.95 -9.58
CA HIS A 254 -12.43 1.72 -8.23
C HIS A 254 -11.54 2.90 -7.78
N GLU A 255 -10.54 3.26 -8.59
CA GLU A 255 -9.64 4.39 -8.30
C GLU A 255 -10.34 5.76 -8.32
N LEU A 256 -11.48 5.90 -9.00
CA LEU A 256 -12.29 7.11 -8.96
C LEU A 256 -13.01 7.26 -7.61
N ALA A 257 -13.57 6.18 -7.08
CA ALA A 257 -14.19 6.19 -5.75
C ALA A 257 -13.20 6.61 -4.67
N HIS A 258 -11.99 6.03 -4.67
CA HIS A 258 -10.85 6.46 -3.84
C HIS A 258 -10.63 7.99 -3.86
N ILE A 259 -10.58 8.60 -5.05
CA ILE A 259 -10.37 10.05 -5.19
C ILE A 259 -11.54 10.86 -4.60
N MET A 260 -12.79 10.42 -4.82
CA MET A 260 -13.96 11.15 -4.34
C MET A 260 -14.09 11.08 -2.81
N ILE A 261 -13.82 9.93 -2.20
CA ILE A 261 -13.76 9.77 -0.73
C ILE A 261 -12.63 10.65 -0.14
N ALA A 262 -11.46 10.68 -0.79
CA ALA A 262 -10.33 11.49 -0.35
C ALA A 262 -10.53 13.01 -0.52
N ASP A 263 -11.39 13.45 -1.43
CA ASP A 263 -11.76 14.87 -1.61
C ASP A 263 -12.76 15.34 -0.53
N ILE A 264 -13.65 14.46 -0.06
CA ILE A 264 -14.55 14.73 1.08
C ILE A 264 -13.74 14.91 2.38
N ASN A 265 -12.83 13.98 2.67
CA ASN A 265 -11.94 14.09 3.84
C ASN A 265 -10.53 13.52 3.56
N PRO A 266 -9.54 14.38 3.23
CA PRO A 266 -8.19 13.92 2.90
C PRO A 266 -7.40 13.40 4.10
N ASP A 267 -7.82 13.71 5.33
CA ASP A 267 -7.22 13.19 6.57
C ASP A 267 -7.83 11.85 7.01
N ASN A 268 -8.92 11.41 6.38
CA ASN A 268 -9.52 10.12 6.69
C ASN A 268 -8.62 8.97 6.21
N LYS A 269 -8.29 8.05 7.13
CA LYS A 269 -7.46 6.86 6.91
C LYS A 269 -8.12 5.56 7.41
N VAL A 270 -9.44 5.56 7.56
CA VAL A 270 -10.21 4.37 7.97
C VAL A 270 -10.31 3.41 6.80
N LEU A 271 -9.40 2.45 6.77
CA LEU A 271 -9.15 1.59 5.62
C LEU A 271 -10.42 0.90 5.09
N TRP A 272 -11.24 0.29 5.96
CA TRP A 272 -12.42 -0.44 5.51
C TRP A 272 -13.45 0.44 4.83
N MET A 273 -13.48 1.73 5.18
CA MET A 273 -14.44 2.65 4.60
C MET A 273 -13.98 3.08 3.20
N HIS A 274 -12.68 3.25 2.97
CA HIS A 274 -12.15 3.45 1.60
C HIS A 274 -12.38 2.19 0.75
N GLU A 275 -11.94 1.02 1.22
CA GLU A 275 -11.97 -0.24 0.45
C GLU A 275 -13.39 -0.81 0.29
N GLY A 276 -14.25 -0.57 1.28
CA GLY A 276 -15.66 -0.98 1.24
C GLY A 276 -16.52 -0.09 0.35
N ILE A 277 -16.31 1.23 0.37
CA ILE A 277 -17.07 2.14 -0.50
C ILE A 277 -16.65 1.92 -1.95
N GLU A 278 -15.36 1.83 -2.26
CA GLU A 278 -14.94 1.58 -3.65
C GLU A 278 -15.37 0.21 -4.16
N GLY A 279 -15.33 -0.84 -3.32
CA GLY A 279 -15.74 -2.18 -3.71
C GLY A 279 -17.25 -2.28 -3.97
N TYR A 280 -18.04 -1.57 -3.17
CA TYR A 280 -19.47 -1.42 -3.39
C TYR A 280 -19.76 -0.57 -4.64
N GLU A 281 -19.14 0.60 -4.78
CA GLU A 281 -19.34 1.53 -5.88
C GLU A 281 -18.92 0.96 -7.23
N ALA A 282 -17.79 0.24 -7.31
CA ALA A 282 -17.33 -0.41 -8.53
C ALA A 282 -18.11 -1.69 -8.89
N GLY A 283 -19.07 -2.13 -8.05
CA GLY A 283 -19.85 -3.35 -8.27
C GLY A 283 -19.05 -4.63 -8.09
N GLU A 284 -17.90 -4.57 -7.40
CA GLU A 284 -17.05 -5.74 -7.08
C GLU A 284 -17.66 -6.59 -5.95
N PHE A 285 -18.67 -6.06 -5.26
CA PHE A 285 -19.39 -6.74 -4.20
C PHE A 285 -20.57 -7.59 -4.72
N ASN A 286 -20.47 -8.91 -4.60
CA ASN A 286 -21.56 -9.84 -4.92
C ASN A 286 -22.09 -10.55 -3.66
N ARG A 287 -23.30 -10.18 -3.20
CA ARG A 287 -23.94 -10.79 -2.00
C ARG A 287 -23.94 -12.32 -2.02
N GLN A 288 -24.17 -12.94 -3.19
CA GLN A 288 -24.33 -14.39 -3.30
C GLN A 288 -23.01 -15.17 -3.13
N GLU A 289 -21.89 -14.55 -3.49
CA GLU A 289 -20.57 -15.18 -3.36
C GLU A 289 -20.10 -15.18 -1.89
N PHE A 290 -20.36 -14.10 -1.16
CA PHE A 290 -20.00 -13.99 0.25
C PHE A 290 -21.02 -14.61 1.23
N LYS A 291 -22.26 -14.86 0.80
CA LYS A 291 -23.35 -15.42 1.62
C LYS A 291 -22.92 -16.62 2.49
N PRO A 292 -22.22 -17.66 1.98
CA PRO A 292 -21.87 -18.82 2.80
C PRO A 292 -20.88 -18.47 3.92
N HIS A 293 -19.93 -17.59 3.65
CA HIS A 293 -18.90 -17.12 4.60
C HIS A 293 -19.53 -16.33 5.74
N TYR A 294 -20.39 -15.37 5.44
CA TYR A 294 -21.05 -14.58 6.49
C TYR A 294 -21.94 -15.41 7.40
N LEU A 295 -22.68 -16.39 6.86
CA LEU A 295 -23.47 -17.30 7.70
C LEU A 295 -22.62 -18.18 8.61
N GLU A 296 -21.44 -18.61 8.16
CA GLU A 296 -20.50 -19.34 9.00
C GLU A 296 -19.93 -18.44 10.11
N CYS A 297 -19.50 -17.22 9.79
CA CYS A 297 -19.00 -16.26 10.77
C CYS A 297 -20.07 -15.82 11.79
N VAL A 298 -21.30 -15.50 11.35
CA VAL A 298 -22.43 -15.15 12.26
C VAL A 298 -22.73 -16.31 13.21
N LYS A 299 -22.73 -17.56 12.71
CA LYS A 299 -22.99 -18.75 13.53
C LYS A 299 -21.87 -19.03 14.55
N ASN A 300 -20.64 -18.68 14.21
CA ASN A 300 -19.45 -18.94 15.03
C ASN A 300 -19.05 -17.77 15.96
N ASP A 301 -19.77 -16.64 15.91
CA ASP A 301 -19.42 -15.37 16.59
C ASP A 301 -18.03 -14.84 16.15
N ASP A 302 -17.73 -14.98 14.86
CA ASP A 302 -16.45 -14.65 14.22
C ASP A 302 -16.60 -13.49 13.20
N ILE A 303 -17.47 -12.52 13.53
CA ILE A 303 -17.62 -11.28 12.77
C ILE A 303 -16.60 -10.24 13.30
N PRO A 304 -15.78 -9.62 12.43
CA PRO A 304 -14.79 -8.63 12.87
C PRO A 304 -15.47 -7.34 13.31
N THR A 305 -14.97 -6.71 14.39
CA THR A 305 -15.45 -5.37 14.78
C THR A 305 -15.13 -4.32 13.69
N VAL A 306 -15.89 -3.23 13.65
CA VAL A 306 -15.68 -2.10 12.71
C VAL A 306 -14.24 -1.55 12.82
N SER A 307 -13.78 -1.31 14.04
CA SER A 307 -12.38 -0.98 14.35
C SER A 307 -11.38 -2.09 13.95
N GLY A 308 -11.77 -3.37 14.02
CA GLY A 308 -10.98 -4.52 13.60
C GLY A 308 -10.71 -4.57 12.09
N LEU A 309 -11.70 -4.22 11.26
CA LEU A 309 -11.55 -4.11 9.80
C LEU A 309 -10.52 -3.05 9.38
N SER A 310 -10.28 -2.03 10.22
CA SER A 310 -9.26 -1.00 9.96
C SER A 310 -7.81 -1.44 10.24
N SER A 311 -7.60 -2.64 10.82
CA SER A 311 -6.34 -2.94 11.52
C SER A 311 -5.14 -3.30 10.64
N ASN A 312 -5.34 -3.80 9.41
CA ASN A 312 -4.24 -4.22 8.52
C ASN A 312 -4.69 -4.43 7.05
N TYR A 313 -4.13 -3.66 6.12
CA TYR A 313 -4.40 -3.77 4.68
C TYR A 313 -4.10 -5.14 4.05
N LYS A 314 -3.25 -5.97 4.66
CA LYS A 314 -2.95 -7.32 4.14
C LYS A 314 -3.98 -8.37 4.54
N THR A 315 -4.89 -8.04 5.44
CA THR A 315 -5.86 -8.97 6.04
C THR A 315 -7.21 -8.29 6.27
N ILE A 316 -7.51 -7.23 5.51
CA ILE A 316 -8.87 -6.70 5.48
C ILE A 316 -9.75 -7.73 4.77
N ASP A 317 -10.87 -8.08 5.39
CA ASP A 317 -11.90 -8.84 4.70
C ASP A 317 -12.72 -7.85 3.87
N PHE A 318 -12.36 -7.74 2.59
CA PHE A 318 -12.98 -6.87 1.60
C PHE A 318 -14.50 -7.09 1.51
N GLY A 319 -14.95 -8.34 1.70
CA GLY A 319 -16.37 -8.64 1.75
C GLY A 319 -17.04 -7.94 2.94
N PHE A 320 -16.52 -8.13 4.15
CA PHE A 320 -17.07 -7.45 5.34
C PHE A 320 -16.99 -5.91 5.25
N ALA A 321 -15.96 -5.35 4.60
CA ALA A 321 -15.90 -3.92 4.34
C ALA A 321 -17.07 -3.44 3.44
N CYS A 322 -17.33 -4.14 2.33
CA CYS A 322 -18.43 -3.82 1.42
C CYS A 322 -19.82 -4.04 2.07
N SER A 323 -20.01 -5.13 2.82
CA SER A 323 -21.30 -5.43 3.47
C SER A 323 -21.61 -4.49 4.64
N LEU A 324 -20.59 -3.84 5.22
CA LEU A 324 -20.77 -2.76 6.20
C LEU A 324 -21.23 -1.46 5.53
N VAL A 325 -20.68 -1.11 4.36
CA VAL A 325 -21.14 0.03 3.55
C VAL A 325 -22.58 -0.18 3.07
N GLU A 326 -22.88 -1.38 2.56
CA GLU A 326 -24.23 -1.76 2.17
C GLU A 326 -25.24 -1.59 3.31
N PHE A 327 -24.93 -2.07 4.51
CA PHE A 327 -25.76 -1.89 5.70
C PHE A 327 -26.00 -0.40 6.02
N ILE A 328 -24.99 0.45 5.90
CA ILE A 328 -25.15 1.89 6.10
C ILE A 328 -26.13 2.47 5.07
N LEU A 329 -25.97 2.11 3.79
CA LEU A 329 -26.81 2.62 2.70
C LEU A 329 -28.28 2.15 2.82
N GLU A 330 -28.52 0.89 3.17
CA GLU A 330 -29.86 0.30 3.25
C GLU A 330 -30.64 0.78 4.50
N GLU A 331 -29.97 0.94 5.65
CA GLU A 331 -30.63 1.28 6.93
C GLU A 331 -30.61 2.80 7.26
N TYR A 332 -29.60 3.53 6.78
CA TYR A 332 -29.37 4.95 7.14
C TYR A 332 -29.25 5.89 5.93
N GLY A 333 -28.98 5.37 4.73
CA GLY A 333 -28.89 6.14 3.49
C GLY A 333 -27.52 6.81 3.23
N SER A 334 -27.39 7.34 2.01
CA SER A 334 -26.20 8.02 1.48
C SER A 334 -25.71 9.17 2.37
N ASP A 335 -26.60 10.03 2.84
CA ASP A 335 -26.25 11.18 3.69
C ASP A 335 -25.47 10.74 4.95
N LYS A 336 -25.85 9.60 5.56
CA LYS A 336 -25.18 9.06 6.75
C LYS A 336 -23.87 8.34 6.45
N LEU A 337 -23.73 7.75 5.26
CA LEU A 337 -22.43 7.28 4.78
C LEU A 337 -21.47 8.47 4.59
N LYS A 338 -21.95 9.56 3.99
CA LYS A 338 -21.17 10.78 3.79
C LYS A 338 -20.73 11.41 5.13
N GLU A 339 -21.65 11.59 6.08
CA GLU A 339 -21.32 12.07 7.43
C GLU A 339 -20.22 11.21 8.10
N LEU A 340 -20.20 9.89 7.87
CA LEU A 340 -19.16 9.00 8.38
C LEU A 340 -17.81 9.15 7.65
N VAL A 341 -17.82 9.49 6.35
CA VAL A 341 -16.58 9.86 5.63
C VAL A 341 -16.03 11.20 6.16
N GLU A 342 -16.92 12.16 6.45
CA GLU A 342 -16.58 13.46 7.03
C GLU A 342 -16.01 13.30 8.47
N ASP A 343 -16.66 12.52 9.36
CA ASP A 343 -16.15 12.19 10.70
C ASP A 343 -16.32 10.71 11.09
N SER A 344 -15.32 9.91 10.72
CA SER A 344 -15.26 8.45 10.96
C SER A 344 -15.27 7.97 12.41
N LYS A 345 -15.37 8.85 13.41
CA LYS A 345 -15.36 8.49 14.84
C LYS A 345 -16.70 8.74 15.54
N SER A 346 -17.58 9.53 14.94
CA SER A 346 -18.74 10.11 15.64
C SER A 346 -20.02 9.29 15.47
N PHE A 347 -19.93 7.96 15.63
CA PHE A 347 -21.06 7.01 15.54
C PHE A 347 -22.29 7.43 16.35
N SER A 348 -22.08 7.96 17.56
CA SER A 348 -23.16 8.41 18.44
C SER A 348 -23.93 9.61 17.91
N ASP A 349 -23.29 10.48 17.14
CA ASP A 349 -23.90 11.70 16.60
C ASP A 349 -24.50 11.43 15.21
N ILE A 350 -23.85 10.56 14.42
CA ILE A 350 -24.26 10.20 13.05
C ILE A 350 -25.43 9.20 13.06
N PHE A 351 -25.31 8.11 13.84
CA PHE A 351 -26.26 6.99 13.87
C PHE A 351 -27.11 6.92 15.14
N GLY A 352 -26.88 7.81 16.12
CA GLY A 352 -27.61 7.81 17.39
C GLY A 352 -27.27 6.65 18.34
N CYS A 353 -26.20 5.90 18.08
CA CYS A 353 -25.80 4.72 18.86
C CYS A 353 -24.27 4.58 18.94
N ARG A 354 -23.78 3.78 19.89
CA ARG A 354 -22.34 3.55 20.08
C ARG A 354 -21.81 2.57 19.02
N GLU A 355 -20.51 2.62 18.70
CA GLU A 355 -19.86 1.70 17.72
C GLU A 355 -20.20 0.21 18.00
N SER A 356 -20.31 -0.19 19.26
CA SER A 356 -20.71 -1.55 19.66
C SER A 356 -22.15 -1.90 19.29
N GLU A 357 -23.08 -0.96 19.47
CA GLU A 357 -24.51 -1.14 19.16
C GLU A 357 -24.72 -1.10 17.63
N PHE A 358 -24.00 -0.22 16.94
CA PHE A 358 -23.93 -0.18 15.48
C PHE A 358 -23.40 -1.50 14.89
N HIS A 359 -22.36 -2.08 15.49
CA HIS A 359 -21.85 -3.41 15.13
C HIS A 359 -22.87 -4.53 15.38
N GLU A 360 -23.57 -4.53 16.51
CA GLU A 360 -24.64 -5.51 16.81
C GLU A 360 -25.82 -5.41 15.81
N ASN A 361 -26.16 -4.19 15.38
CA ASN A 361 -27.15 -3.95 14.33
C ASN A 361 -26.68 -4.50 12.97
N TRP A 362 -25.41 -4.30 12.61
CA TRP A 362 -24.82 -4.84 11.38
C TRP A 362 -24.75 -6.38 11.38
N VAL A 363 -24.35 -7.01 12.49
CA VAL A 363 -24.41 -8.48 12.65
C VAL A 363 -25.84 -9.00 12.47
N SER A 364 -26.82 -8.27 12.98
CA SER A 364 -28.24 -8.58 12.81
C SER A 364 -28.69 -8.43 11.35
N TYR A 365 -28.24 -7.39 10.65
CA TYR A 365 -28.46 -7.18 9.21
C TYR A 365 -27.87 -8.32 8.38
N LEU A 366 -26.64 -8.75 8.67
CA LEU A 366 -26.00 -9.89 7.99
C LEU A 366 -26.83 -11.17 8.18
N SER A 367 -27.25 -11.46 9.41
CA SER A 367 -28.11 -12.62 9.71
C SER A 367 -29.44 -12.58 8.95
N ALA A 368 -30.07 -11.41 8.85
CA ALA A 368 -31.37 -11.24 8.18
C ALA A 368 -31.30 -11.26 6.65
N ASN A 369 -30.27 -10.67 6.05
CA ASN A 369 -30.18 -10.47 4.59
C ASN A 369 -29.34 -11.54 3.88
N TYR A 370 -28.53 -12.29 4.62
CA TYR A 370 -27.66 -13.34 4.09
C TYR A 370 -28.04 -14.76 4.56
N SER A 371 -29.23 -14.96 5.15
CA SER A 371 -29.79 -16.31 5.47
C SER A 371 -30.39 -17.05 4.28
#